data_AF-A0A4Y2AZ13-F1
#
_entry.id   AF-A0A4Y2AZ13-F1
#
_cell.length_a   1.000
_cell.length_b   1.000
_cell.length_c   1.000
_cell.angle_alpha   90.00
_cell.angle_beta   90.00
_cell.angle_gamma   90.00
#
_symmetry.space_group_name_H-M   'P 1'
#
loop_
_entity.id
_entity.type
_entity.pdbx_description
1 polymer ?
#
loop_
_entity_poly.entity_id
_entity_poly.type
_entity_poly.pdbx_seq_one_letter_code
_entity_poly.pdbx_strand_id
1 'polypeptide(L)'
;MSVEEDIPVAATLTYLEIWHAVCEQDQTIKVDDSDGDECVEENPPTNAEMKQALDILKLGVQHRSANFKKQYEYEQYINELLKNNCRQATINKFLIDIIEINYR
;
A
#
# COMPACT_ATOMS: atom_id res chain seq x y z
N MET A 1 -15.91 -10.19 -8.96
CA MET A 1 -16.07 -10.13 -7.50
C MET A 1 -15.68 -8.72 -7.11
N SER A 2 -16.69 -7.87 -7.02
CA SER A 2 -16.55 -6.42 -6.87
C SER A 2 -16.37 -6.12 -5.39
N VAL A 3 -15.32 -5.40 -5.04
CA VAL A 3 -15.00 -5.01 -3.65
C VAL A 3 -15.73 -3.72 -3.26
N GLU A 4 -16.89 -3.47 -3.86
CA GLU A 4 -17.74 -2.29 -3.66
C GLU A 4 -18.92 -2.60 -2.73
N GLU A 5 -18.68 -3.38 -1.67
CA GLU A 5 -19.68 -3.61 -0.64
C GLU A 5 -19.17 -2.96 0.66
N ASP A 6 -19.79 -1.81 0.96
CA ASP A 6 -19.87 -1.12 2.24
C ASP A 6 -18.60 -0.53 2.87
N ILE A 7 -17.98 0.42 2.18
CA ILE A 7 -17.33 1.53 2.89
C ILE A 7 -18.40 2.61 3.07
N PRO A 8 -18.90 2.87 4.29
CA PRO A 8 -19.92 3.89 4.49
C PRO A 8 -19.35 5.24 4.07
N VAL A 9 -19.87 5.73 2.94
CA VAL A 9 -19.70 7.08 2.44
C VAL A 9 -20.20 8.03 3.54
N ALA A 10 -19.26 8.73 4.18
CA ALA A 10 -19.49 9.78 5.18
C ALA A 10 -20.01 9.32 6.55
N ALA A 11 -19.26 8.47 7.26
CA ALA A 11 -19.16 8.67 8.70
C ALA A 11 -18.35 9.96 8.93
N THR A 12 -19.03 11.08 9.15
CA THR A 12 -18.37 12.30 9.65
C THR A 12 -18.05 12.05 11.12
N LEU A 13 -17.10 11.14 11.37
CA LEU A 13 -16.59 10.84 12.69
C LEU A 13 -16.04 12.13 13.25
N THR A 14 -16.75 12.64 14.24
CA THR A 14 -16.33 13.86 14.91
C THR A 14 -15.05 13.55 15.66
N TYR A 15 -14.18 14.56 15.73
CA TYR A 15 -12.90 14.49 16.38
C TYR A 15 -12.93 13.85 17.79
N LEU A 16 -13.99 14.13 18.55
CA LEU A 16 -14.21 13.58 19.88
C LEU A 16 -14.40 12.06 19.87
N GLU A 17 -15.09 11.53 18.87
CA GLU A 17 -15.37 10.10 18.73
C GLU A 17 -14.12 9.31 18.34
N ILE A 18 -13.24 9.89 17.52
CA ILE A 18 -11.94 9.28 17.18
C ILE A 18 -11.02 9.28 18.40
N TRP A 19 -10.94 10.40 19.12
CA TRP A 19 -10.14 10.49 20.34
C TRP A 19 -10.61 9.49 21.40
N HIS A 20 -11.92 9.41 21.62
CA HIS A 20 -12.52 8.46 22.56
C HIS A 20 -12.22 7.01 22.19
N ALA A 21 -12.41 6.63 20.92
CA ALA A 21 -12.15 5.28 20.45
C ALA A 21 -10.67 4.88 20.58
N VAL A 22 -9.74 5.82 20.38
CA VAL A 22 -8.29 5.59 20.55
C VAL A 22 -7.95 5.43 22.03
N CYS A 23 -8.45 6.30 22.90
CA CYS A 23 -8.22 6.20 24.35
C CYS A 23 -8.78 4.90 24.94
N GLU A 24 -9.97 4.46 24.51
CA GLU A 24 -10.57 3.19 24.93
C GLU A 24 -9.78 1.97 24.43
N GLN A 25 -9.25 2.04 23.20
CA GLN A 25 -8.43 0.97 22.64
C GLN A 25 -7.07 0.86 23.37
N ASP A 26 -6.45 1.98 23.72
CA ASP A 26 -5.18 2.02 24.48
C ASP A 26 -5.33 1.46 25.90
N GLN A 27 -6.48 1.68 26.55
CA GLN A 27 -6.82 1.05 27.83
C GLN A 27 -7.03 -0.47 27.71
N THR A 28 -7.63 -0.93 26.61
CA THR A 28 -7.93 -2.36 26.38
C THR A 28 -6.68 -3.17 26.03
N ILE A 29 -5.64 -2.52 25.49
CA ILE A 29 -4.36 -3.15 25.10
C ILE A 29 -3.37 -3.24 26.29
N LYS A 30 -3.73 -2.76 27.49
CA LYS A 30 -2.91 -2.94 28.71
C LYS A 30 -2.89 -4.41 29.13
N VAL A 31 -1.88 -5.12 28.67
CA VAL A 31 -1.49 -6.47 29.10
C VAL A 31 -0.87 -6.36 30.51
N ASP A 32 -1.68 -6.65 31.52
CA ASP A 32 -1.42 -7.22 32.86
C ASP A 32 -0.14 -6.88 33.69
N ASP A 33 0.69 -5.90 33.31
CA ASP A 33 1.74 -5.37 34.19
C ASP A 33 1.23 -4.09 34.87
N SER A 34 0.83 -4.24 36.12
CA SER A 34 0.35 -3.19 37.01
C SER A 34 1.38 -2.07 37.20
N ASP A 35 1.08 -0.90 36.64
CA ASP A 35 0.88 0.31 37.43
C ASP A 35 -0.23 1.12 36.77
N GLY A 36 -1.29 1.38 37.53
CA GLY A 36 -2.51 2.05 37.08
C GLY A 36 -2.26 3.53 36.79
N ASP A 37 -1.51 3.82 35.73
CA ASP A 37 -1.60 5.12 35.10
C ASP A 37 -2.98 5.14 34.42
N GLU A 38 -3.96 5.71 35.13
CA GLU A 38 -5.19 6.21 34.55
C GLU A 38 -4.82 6.88 33.23
N CYS A 39 -5.60 6.67 32.18
CA CYS A 39 -5.43 7.44 30.96
C CYS A 39 -5.45 8.91 31.39
N VAL A 40 -4.27 9.53 31.48
CA VAL A 40 -4.13 10.94 31.82
C VAL A 40 -5.04 11.63 30.82
N GLU A 41 -6.02 12.38 31.32
CA GLU A 41 -6.95 13.15 30.50
C GLU A 41 -6.13 14.24 29.80
N GLU A 42 -5.35 13.85 28.80
CA GLU A 42 -4.67 14.75 27.92
C GLU A 42 -5.76 15.45 27.10
N ASN A 43 -5.66 16.77 27.02
CA ASN A 43 -6.60 17.53 26.21
C ASN A 43 -6.63 16.93 24.80
N PRO A 44 -7.82 16.81 24.20
CA PRO A 44 -7.93 16.37 22.83
C PRO A 44 -6.94 17.15 21.93
N PRO A 45 -6.29 16.51 20.94
CA PRO A 45 -5.26 17.15 20.10
C PRO A 45 -5.84 18.26 19.23
N THR A 46 -5.39 19.49 19.40
CA THR A 46 -5.93 20.68 18.72
C THR A 46 -6.03 20.52 17.20
N ASN A 47 -6.91 21.31 16.57
CA ASN A 47 -7.03 21.34 15.10
C ASN A 47 -5.67 21.58 14.39
N ALA A 48 -4.74 22.28 15.03
CA ALA A 48 -3.40 22.50 14.51
C ALA A 48 -2.55 21.21 14.52
N GLU A 49 -2.58 20.46 15.62
CA GLU A 49 -1.86 19.18 15.77
C GLU A 49 -2.40 18.12 14.81
N MET A 50 -3.71 18.04 14.63
CA MET A 50 -4.31 17.13 13.65
C MET A 50 -3.93 17.48 12.21
N LYS A 51 -3.91 18.78 11.87
CA LYS A 51 -3.49 19.24 10.54
C LYS A 51 -2.04 18.85 10.29
N GLN A 52 -1.17 19.02 11.29
CA GLN A 52 0.22 18.60 11.20
C GLN A 52 0.36 17.08 11.01
N ALA A 53 -0.40 16.28 11.76
CA ALA A 53 -0.41 14.83 11.60
C ALA A 53 -0.89 14.41 10.19
N LEU A 54 -1.91 15.07 9.66
CA LEU A 54 -2.42 14.84 8.30
C LEU A 54 -1.37 15.21 7.24
N ASP A 55 -0.66 16.33 7.41
CA ASP A 55 0.40 16.75 6.49
C ASP A 55 1.58 15.76 6.50
N ILE A 56 1.96 15.21 7.66
CA ILE A 56 2.98 14.15 7.79
C ILE A 56 2.51 12.87 7.08
N LEU A 57 1.26 12.45 7.32
CA LEU A 57 0.68 11.27 6.66
C LEU A 57 0.70 11.44 5.14
N LYS A 58 0.27 12.60 4.63
CA LYS A 58 0.26 12.92 3.21
C LYS A 58 1.67 12.85 2.61
N LEU A 59 2.67 13.40 3.29
CA LEU A 59 4.07 13.32 2.85
C LEU A 59 4.56 11.87 2.81
N GLY A 60 4.27 11.07 3.83
CA GLY A 60 4.63 9.65 3.87
C GLY A 60 4.01 8.84 2.73
N VAL A 61 2.72 9.06 2.45
CA VAL A 61 2.01 8.43 1.34
C VAL A 61 2.56 8.88 -0.02
N GLN A 62 2.81 10.17 -0.21
CA GLN A 62 3.37 10.71 -1.45
C GLN A 62 4.78 10.16 -1.72
N HIS A 63 5.65 10.15 -0.72
CA HIS A 63 7.00 9.62 -0.87
C HIS A 63 7.00 8.13 -1.20
N ARG A 64 6.17 7.33 -0.52
CA ARG A 64 6.05 5.89 -0.79
C ARG A 64 5.44 5.61 -2.16
N SER A 65 4.40 6.34 -2.56
CA SER A 65 3.74 6.14 -3.87
C SER A 65 4.66 6.45 -5.06
N ALA A 66 5.52 7.46 -4.97
CA ALA A 66 6.51 7.74 -6.00
C ALA A 66 7.52 6.59 -6.17
N ASN A 67 7.94 5.97 -5.06
CA ASN A 67 8.83 4.81 -5.09
C ASN A 67 8.13 3.56 -5.64
N PHE A 68 6.88 3.31 -5.25
CA PHE A 68 6.06 2.22 -5.81
C PHE A 68 5.84 2.37 -7.32
N LYS A 69 5.59 3.59 -7.81
CA LYS A 69 5.43 3.85 -9.24
C LYS A 69 6.68 3.47 -10.04
N LYS A 70 7.86 3.90 -9.57
CA LYS A 70 9.13 3.54 -10.22
C LYS A 70 9.37 2.03 -10.21
N GLN A 71 9.10 1.36 -9.08
CA GLN A 71 9.26 -0.09 -8.99
C GLN A 71 8.34 -0.82 -9.99
N TYR A 72 7.07 -0.43 -10.09
CA TYR A 72 6.13 -0.99 -11.05
C TYR A 72 6.59 -0.77 -12.50
N GLU A 73 7.07 0.42 -12.84
CA GLU A 73 7.62 0.71 -14.17
C GLU A 73 8.81 -0.19 -14.53
N TYR A 74 9.73 -0.43 -13.58
CA TYR A 74 10.85 -1.35 -13.78
C TYR A 74 10.39 -2.80 -13.97
N GLU A 75 9.43 -3.28 -13.16
CA GLU A 75 8.89 -4.63 -13.28
C GLU A 75 8.20 -4.83 -14.65
N GLN A 76 7.42 -3.85 -15.11
CA GLN A 76 6.80 -3.89 -16.44
C GLN A 76 7.84 -3.97 -17.56
N TYR A 77 8.90 -3.16 -17.48
CA TYR A 77 9.98 -3.17 -18.47
C TYR A 77 10.68 -4.54 -18.54
N ILE A 78 11.01 -5.14 -17.40
CA ILE A 78 11.64 -6.47 -17.34
C ILE A 78 10.72 -7.53 -17.95
N ASN A 79 9.43 -7.50 -17.61
CA ASN A 79 8.45 -8.44 -18.16
C ASN A 79 8.31 -8.33 -19.68
N GLU A 80 8.36 -7.11 -20.22
CA GLU A 80 8.32 -6.89 -21.67
C GLU A 80 9.58 -7.44 -22.36
N LEU A 81 10.77 -7.20 -21.80
CA LEU A 81 12.02 -7.77 -22.31
C LEU A 81 12.00 -9.30 -22.32
N LEU A 82 11.53 -9.93 -21.25
CA LEU A 82 11.42 -11.39 -21.15
C LEU A 82 10.45 -11.93 -22.21
N LYS A 83 9.28 -11.31 -22.37
CA LYS A 83 8.28 -11.70 -23.37
C LYS A 83 8.83 -11.62 -24.79
N ASN A 84 9.57 -10.56 -25.10
CA ASN A 84 10.20 -10.39 -26.41
C ASN A 84 11.30 -11.42 -26.66
N ASN A 85 12.12 -11.72 -25.65
CA ASN A 85 13.12 -12.78 -25.73
C ASN A 85 12.49 -14.17 -25.94
N CYS A 86 11.39 -14.50 -25.25
CA CYS A 86 10.67 -15.77 -25.46
C CYS A 86 10.12 -15.91 -26.88
N ARG A 87 9.59 -14.80 -27.44
CA ARG A 87 9.16 -14.76 -28.84
C ARG A 87 10.33 -14.97 -29.80
N GLN A 88 11.45 -14.30 -29.56
CA GLN A 88 12.64 -14.45 -30.38
C GLN A 88 13.20 -15.88 -30.34
N ALA A 89 13.26 -16.50 -29.17
CA ALA A 89 13.69 -17.90 -29.02
C ALA A 89 12.81 -18.86 -29.83
N THR A 90 11.50 -18.60 -29.85
CA THR A 90 10.53 -19.37 -30.63
C THR A 90 10.78 -19.22 -32.13
N ILE A 91 11.00 -17.99 -32.61
CA ILE A 91 11.32 -17.70 -34.02
C ILE A 91 12.64 -18.38 -34.43
N ASN A 92 13.67 -18.26 -33.60
CA ASN A 92 14.97 -18.88 -33.86
C ASN A 92 14.84 -20.40 -34.02
N LYS A 93 14.01 -21.05 -33.19
CA LYS A 93 13.73 -22.49 -33.29
C LYS A 93 13.09 -22.84 -34.64
N PHE A 94 12.04 -22.12 -35.05
CA PHE A 94 11.39 -22.36 -36.34
C PHE A 94 12.34 -22.16 -37.53
N LEU A 95 13.22 -21.16 -37.47
CA LEU A 95 14.21 -20.93 -38.52
C LEU A 95 15.21 -22.08 -38.63
N ILE A 96 15.65 -22.64 -37.51
CA ILE A 96 16.52 -23.82 -37.48
C ILE A 96 15.82 -25.03 -38.12
N ASP A 97 14.57 -25.30 -37.73
CA ASP A 97 13.78 -26.42 -38.29
C ASP A 97 13.61 -26.28 -39.82
N ILE A 98 13.34 -25.06 -40.31
CA ILE A 98 13.23 -24.78 -41.75
C ILE A 98 14.56 -25.00 -42.48
N ILE A 99 15.67 -24.55 -41.92
CA ILE A 99 17.00 -24.77 -42.50
C ILE A 99 17.31 -26.26 -42.55
N GLU A 100 17.03 -27.01 -41.49
CA GLU A 100 17.26 -28.46 -41.46
C GLU A 100 16.44 -29.21 -42.52
N ILE A 101 15.19 -28.81 -42.76
CA ILE A 101 14.35 -29.40 -43.82
C ILE A 101 14.89 -29.10 -45.22
N ASN A 102 15.35 -27.87 -45.48
CA ASN A 102 15.71 -27.44 -46.83
C ASN A 102 17.13 -27.87 -47.26
N TYR A 103 18.02 -28.17 -46.31
CA TYR A 103 19.42 -28.51 -46.58
C TYR A 103 19.76 -29.97 -46.26
N ARG A 104 18.76 -30.84 -46.14
CA ARG A 104 18.88 -32.29 -45.96
C ARG A 104 18.38 -33.02 -47.20
#